data_AF-A0AAU3IU74-F1
#
_entry.id   AF-A0AAU3IU74-F1
#
_cell.length_a   1.000
_cell.length_b   1.000
_cell.length_c   1.000
_cell.angle_alpha   90.00
_cell.angle_beta   90.00
_cell.angle_gamma   90.00
#
_symmetry.space_group_name_H-M   'P 1'
#
loop_
_entity.id
_entity.type
_entity.pdbx_description
1 polymer ?
#
loop_
_entity_poly.entity_id
_entity_poly.type
_entity_poly.pdbx_seq_one_letter_code
_entity_poly.pdbx_strand_id
1 'polypeptide(L)'
;MATDRKSILLRLDPAVHDALTRWAGDELRSTNAQIEFLLRRALADAGRLPRDAARIPRRGRPPRASAPPDGSAAPQEPEKPEKPEGGAPPGDD
;
A
#
# COMPACT_ATOMS: atom_id res chain seq x y z
N MET A 1 -22.60 6.26 3.84
CA MET A 1 -22.06 4.97 3.39
C MET A 1 -20.66 5.23 2.84
N ALA A 2 -19.62 4.59 3.36
CA ALA A 2 -18.27 4.74 2.80
C ALA A 2 -18.29 4.14 1.38
N THR A 3 -17.91 4.94 0.37
CA THR A 3 -17.74 4.45 -0.99
C THR A 3 -16.61 3.42 -0.97
N ASP A 4 -16.92 2.17 -1.28
CA ASP A 4 -15.91 1.12 -1.34
C ASP A 4 -14.88 1.46 -2.42
N ARG A 5 -13.59 1.35 -2.09
CA ARG A 5 -12.52 1.72 -3.02
C ARG A 5 -12.08 0.49 -3.78
N LYS A 6 -12.24 0.51 -5.10
CA LYS A 6 -11.75 -0.57 -5.95
C LYS A 6 -10.24 -0.52 -6.07
N SER A 7 -9.55 -1.58 -5.64
CA SER A 7 -8.13 -1.79 -5.94
C SER A 7 -7.97 -2.34 -7.36
N ILE A 8 -7.03 -1.77 -8.12
CA ILE A 8 -6.65 -2.24 -9.45
C ILE A 8 -5.12 -2.35 -9.52
N LEU A 9 -4.62 -3.33 -10.26
CA LEU A 9 -3.19 -3.41 -10.59
C LEU A 9 -2.93 -2.57 -11.84
N LEU A 10 -2.14 -1.51 -11.68
CA LEU A 10 -1.78 -0.61 -12.77
C LEU A 10 -0.39 -0.99 -13.29
N ARG A 11 -0.28 -1.24 -14.59
CA ARG A 11 1.02 -1.40 -15.26
C ARG A 11 1.46 -0.05 -15.78
N LEU A 12 2.60 0.43 -15.32
CA LEU A 12 3.22 1.68 -15.75
C LEU A 12 4.66 1.42 -16.17
N ASP A 13 5.15 2.25 -17.08
CA ASP A 13 6.58 2.40 -17.27
C ASP A 13 7.25 2.84 -15.95
N PRO A 14 8.39 2.25 -15.55
CA PRO A 14 9.04 2.60 -14.29
C PRO A 14 9.43 4.08 -14.17
N ALA A 15 9.91 4.71 -15.26
CA ALA A 15 10.30 6.10 -15.23
C ALA A 15 9.08 7.03 -15.03
N VAL A 16 7.93 6.65 -15.59
CA VAL A 16 6.66 7.37 -15.37
C VAL A 16 6.21 7.24 -13.91
N HIS A 17 6.31 6.03 -13.33
CA HIS A 17 6.00 5.82 -11.91
C HIS A 17 6.88 6.68 -11.00
N ASP A 18 8.18 6.77 -11.29
CA ASP A 18 9.12 7.56 -10.51
C ASP A 18 8.84 9.06 -10.61
N ALA A 19 8.52 9.56 -11.81
CA ALA A 19 8.11 10.95 -12.00
C ALA A 19 6.83 11.28 -11.20
N LEU A 20 5.84 10.39 -11.22
CA LEU A 20 4.60 10.56 -10.43
C LEU A 20 4.88 10.55 -8.92
N THR A 21 5.78 9.68 -8.46
CA THR A 21 6.14 9.59 -7.04
C THR A 21 6.86 10.84 -6.56
N ARG A 22 7.79 11.39 -7.35
CA ARG A 22 8.48 12.65 -7.04
C ARG A 22 7.50 13.82 -6.99
N TRP A 23 6.66 13.96 -8.01
CA TRP A 23 5.66 15.03 -8.05
C TRP A 23 4.65 14.94 -6.88
N ALA A 24 4.22 13.72 -6.52
CA ALA A 24 3.39 13.52 -5.34
C ALA A 24 4.10 14.00 -4.06
N GLY A 25 5.39 13.73 -3.92
CA GLY A 25 6.23 14.22 -2.83
C GLY A 25 6.26 15.74 -2.74
N ASP A 26 6.47 16.42 -3.88
CA ASP A 26 6.52 17.88 -3.96
C ASP A 26 5.19 18.53 -3.54
N GLU A 27 4.06 17.90 -3.85
CA GLU A 27 2.73 18.37 -3.45
C GLU A 27 2.26 17.86 -2.07
N LEU A 28 3.13 17.15 -1.34
CA LEU A 28 2.79 16.50 -0.08
C LEU A 28 1.55 15.61 -0.24
N ARG A 29 1.51 14.75 -1.25
CA ARG A 29 0.47 13.72 -1.47
C ARG A 29 1.10 12.34 -1.48
N SER A 30 0.27 11.31 -1.23
CA SER A 30 0.69 9.95 -1.57
C SER A 30 0.61 9.77 -3.09
N THR A 31 1.41 8.86 -3.64
CA THR A 31 1.37 8.53 -5.08
C THR A 31 -0.03 8.15 -5.54
N ASN A 32 -0.77 7.35 -4.77
CA ASN A 32 -2.17 7.01 -5.10
C ASN A 32 -3.11 8.22 -5.09
N ALA A 33 -2.94 9.15 -4.15
CA ALA A 33 -3.75 10.38 -4.13
C ALA A 33 -3.43 11.29 -5.32
N GLN A 34 -2.16 11.33 -5.76
CA GLN A 34 -1.74 12.05 -6.95
C GLN A 34 -2.35 11.42 -8.22
N ILE A 35 -2.25 10.10 -8.37
CA ILE A 35 -2.85 9.37 -9.50
C ILE A 35 -4.36 9.64 -9.58
N GLU A 36 -5.08 9.51 -8.47
CA GLU A 36 -6.52 9.77 -8.42
C GLU A 36 -6.87 11.22 -8.82
N PHE A 37 -6.10 12.19 -8.35
CA PHE A 37 -6.28 13.59 -8.72
C PHE A 37 -6.11 13.80 -10.23
N LEU A 38 -5.06 13.22 -10.83
CA LEU A 38 -4.79 13.33 -12.26
C LEU A 38 -5.87 12.66 -13.10
N LEU A 39 -6.32 11.47 -12.71
CA LEU A 39 -7.39 10.76 -13.41
C LEU A 39 -8.69 11.55 -13.40
N ARG A 40 -9.08 12.11 -12.25
CA ARG A 40 -10.28 12.96 -12.14
C ARG A 40 -10.18 14.22 -12.97
N ARG A 41 -9.01 14.87 -12.95
CA ARG A 41 -8.77 16.05 -13.77
C ARG A 41 -8.87 15.71 -15.26
N ALA A 42 -8.19 14.66 -15.71
CA ALA A 42 -8.24 14.21 -17.10
C ALA A 42 -9.68 13.85 -17.54
N LEU A 43 -10.45 13.18 -16.68
CA LEU A 43 -11.87 12.89 -16.94
C LEU A 43 -12.72 14.15 -17.01
N ALA A 44 -12.49 15.13 -16.12
CA ALA A 44 -13.21 16.40 -16.14
C ALA A 44 -12.90 17.22 -17.40
N ASP A 45 -11.61 17.33 -17.75
CA ASP A 45 -11.12 18.03 -18.94
C ASP A 45 -11.67 17.38 -20.22
N ALA A 46 -11.84 16.05 -20.22
CA ALA A 46 -12.47 15.30 -21.31
C ALA A 46 -14.01 15.33 -21.30
N GLY A 47 -14.65 15.97 -20.32
CA GLY A 47 -16.12 15.99 -20.16
C GLY A 47 -16.74 14.63 -19.81
N ARG A 48 -15.96 13.72 -19.24
CA ARG A 48 -16.33 12.32 -18.93
C ARG A 48 -16.41 12.01 -17.43
N LEU A 49 -16.22 13.00 -16.56
CA LEU A 49 -16.31 12.78 -15.13
C LEU A 49 -17.76 12.39 -14.74
N PRO A 50 -17.99 11.23 -14.09
CA PRO A 50 -19.33 10.83 -13.66
C PRO A 50 -19.94 11.82 -12.66
N ARG A 51 -21.24 12.10 -12.79
CA ARG A 51 -21.95 13.08 -11.96
C ARG A 51 -22.10 12.65 -10.49
N ASP A 52 -22.05 11.34 -10.25
CA ASP A 52 -22.14 10.68 -8.96
C ASP A 52 -20.77 10.40 -8.31
N ALA A 53 -19.67 10.81 -8.96
CA ALA A 53 -18.34 10.62 -8.42
C ALA A 53 -18.18 11.36 -7.08
N ALA A 54 -18.00 10.60 -5.99
CA ALA A 54 -17.82 11.16 -4.66
C ALA A 54 -16.63 12.13 -4.62
N ARG A 55 -16.74 13.19 -3.79
CA ARG A 55 -15.65 14.17 -3.58
C ARG A 55 -14.42 13.47 -3.00
N ILE A 56 -13.23 13.88 -3.43
CA ILE A 56 -11.96 13.41 -2.87
C ILE A 56 -11.97 13.67 -1.35
N PRO A 57 -11.84 12.62 -0.50
CA PRO A 57 -11.82 12.78 0.95
C PRO A 57 -10.68 13.69 1.39
N ARG A 58 -10.92 14.52 2.42
CA ARG A 58 -9.87 15.37 2.99
C ARG A 58 -8.78 14.54 3.65
N ARG A 59 -7.56 15.08 3.64
CA ARG A 59 -6.39 14.48 4.28
C ARG A 59 -6.67 14.27 5.77
N GLY A 60 -6.45 13.06 6.25
CA GLY A 60 -6.74 12.66 7.64
C GLY A 60 -7.02 11.17 7.75
N ARG A 61 -6.96 10.64 8.98
CA ARG A 61 -7.38 9.27 9.27
C ARG A 61 -8.89 9.17 8.98
N PRO A 62 -9.36 8.31 8.06
CA PRO A 62 -10.78 8.06 7.96
C PRO A 62 -11.30 7.58 9.33
N PRO A 63 -12.48 8.03 9.81
CA PRO A 63 -13.03 7.52 11.05
C PRO A 63 -13.10 6.00 10.97
N ARG A 64 -12.64 5.31 12.03
CA ARG A 64 -12.55 3.85 12.08
C ARG A 64 -13.98 3.29 12.06
N ALA A 65 -14.50 3.02 10.88
CA ALA A 65 -15.69 2.19 10.71
C ALA A 65 -15.19 0.78 10.34
N SER A 66 -15.26 -0.12 11.32
CA SER A 66 -15.18 -1.59 11.22
C SER A 66 -14.12 -2.18 10.27
N ALA A 67 -13.00 -2.64 10.84
CA ALA A 67 -12.03 -3.49 10.15
C ALA A 67 -12.68 -4.85 9.78
N PRO A 68 -12.48 -5.38 8.56
CA PRO A 68 -12.66 -6.80 8.28
C PRO A 68 -11.45 -7.61 8.83
N PRO A 69 -11.63 -8.89 9.21
CA PRO A 69 -10.53 -9.73 9.67
C PRO A 69 -9.66 -10.21 8.50
N ASP A 70 -8.36 -10.17 8.74
CA ASP A 70 -7.24 -10.91 8.16
C ASP A 70 -6.97 -10.98 6.65
N GLY A 71 -5.67 -10.92 6.36
CA GLY A 71 -5.08 -11.42 5.12
C GLY A 71 -4.02 -10.53 4.51
N SER A 72 -2.84 -10.41 5.13
CA SER A 72 -1.53 -10.28 4.43
C SER A 72 -0.36 -10.36 5.42
N ALA A 73 0.27 -11.53 5.41
CA ALA A 73 1.63 -11.89 5.83
C ALA A 73 2.46 -10.82 6.57
N ALA A 74 2.76 -11.09 7.84
CA ALA A 74 3.90 -10.49 8.53
C ALA A 74 5.22 -11.06 7.95
N PRO A 75 6.31 -10.27 7.86
CA PRO A 75 7.61 -10.76 7.41
C PRO A 75 8.17 -11.78 8.40
N GLN A 76 8.61 -12.94 7.91
CA GLN A 76 9.35 -13.91 8.73
C GLN A 76 10.73 -13.32 9.10
N GLU A 77 10.97 -13.14 10.40
CA GLU A 77 12.31 -12.86 10.95
C GLU A 77 13.21 -14.10 10.71
N PRO A 78 14.48 -13.93 10.29
CA PRO A 78 15.37 -15.06 10.15
C PRO A 78 15.87 -15.52 11.52
N GLU A 79 15.49 -16.73 11.94
CA GLU A 79 16.02 -17.39 13.13
C GLU A 79 17.54 -17.64 12.97
N LYS A 80 18.28 -17.31 14.03
CA LYS A 80 19.73 -17.51 14.18
C LYS A 80 20.01 -19.00 14.43
N PRO A 81 20.97 -19.65 13.77
CA PRO A 81 21.26 -21.06 14.05
C PRO A 81 22.08 -21.19 15.35
N GLU A 82 21.53 -21.90 16.33
CA GLU A 82 22.26 -22.37 17.52
C GLU A 82 23.20 -23.53 17.13
N LYS A 83 24.44 -23.47 17.63
CA LYS A 83 25.47 -24.50 17.43
C LYS A 83 25.19 -25.72 18.33
N PRO A 84 25.47 -26.96 17.88
CA PRO A 84 25.45 -28.10 18.78
C PRO A 84 26.81 -28.21 19.52
N GLU A 85 26.81 -27.98 20.83
CA GLU A 85 27.80 -28.57 21.74
C GLU A 85 27.21 -29.95 22.12
N GLY A 86 27.79 -31.08 21.73
CA GLY A 86 29.11 -31.53 22.18
C GLY A 86 28.87 -32.69 23.13
N GLY A 87 28.87 -33.92 22.62
CA GLY A 87 28.54 -35.12 23.39
C GLY A 87 29.56 -35.42 24.49
N ALA A 88 29.06 -35.90 25.63
CA ALA A 88 29.86 -36.56 26.64
C ALA A 88 29.76 -38.09 26.42
N PRO A 89 30.88 -38.83 26.30
CA PRO A 89 30.85 -40.28 26.23
C PRO A 89 30.67 -40.92 27.62
N PRO A 90 30.24 -42.19 27.70
CA PRO A 90 30.04 -42.91 28.94
C PRO A 90 31.36 -43.42 29.51
N GLY A 91 31.45 -43.51 30.84
CA GLY A 91 32.53 -44.20 31.53
C GLY A 91 31.94 -45.18 32.54
N ASP A 92 32.09 -46.47 32.25
CA ASP A 92 31.97 -47.59 33.17
C ASP A 92 33.18 -47.60 34.13
N ASP A 93 32.93 -47.67 35.45
CA ASP A 93 33.72 -48.38 36.49
C ASP A 93 32.94 -48.40 37.82
#